data_AF-A0A3D2FCG9-F1
#
_entry.id   AF-A0A3D2FCG9-F1
#
_cell.length_a   1.000
_cell.length_b   1.000
_cell.length_c   1.000
_cell.angle_alpha   90.00
_cell.angle_beta   90.00
_cell.angle_gamma   90.00
#
_symmetry.space_group_name_H-M   'P 1'
#
loop_
_entity.id
_entity.type
_entity.pdbx_description
1 polymer ?
#
loop_
_entity_poly.entity_id
_entity_poly.type
_entity_poly.pdbx_seq_one_letter_code
_entity_poly.pdbx_strand_id
1 'polypeptide(L)'
;RYISLARDVSKPAGRYGAPVRRFAIALGCEVEHAGSLVYADGMDLSRADAFEPIGISCRICERKTCHQRSVPPLERKLLVDTDTRDVLPYGVD
;
A
#
# COMPACT_ATOMS: atom_id res chain seq x y z
N ARG A 1 2.14 7.56 11.29
CA ARG A 1 2.86 6.32 10.90
C ARG A 1 2.09 5.16 11.50
N TYR A 2 1.86 4.10 10.75
CA TYR A 2 0.99 3.00 11.15
C TYR A 2 1.72 1.68 11.00
N ILE A 3 1.41 0.73 11.86
CA ILE A 3 1.73 -0.69 11.68
C ILE A 3 0.49 -1.35 11.12
N SER A 4 0.67 -2.13 10.05
CA SER A 4 -0.41 -2.85 9.38
C SER A 4 -0.06 -4.33 9.29
N LEU A 5 -0.99 -5.19 9.70
CA LEU A 5 -0.94 -6.64 9.53
C LEU A 5 -2.09 -7.06 8.63
N ALA A 6 -1.84 -7.99 7.71
CA ALA A 6 -2.88 -8.61 6.92
C ALA A 6 -2.72 -10.13 6.89
N ARG A 7 -3.84 -10.85 6.86
CA ARG A 7 -3.87 -12.31 6.73
C ARG A 7 -4.98 -12.74 5.78
N ASP A 8 -4.71 -13.72 4.94
CA ASP A 8 -5.74 -14.36 4.14
C ASP A 8 -6.54 -15.38 4.98
N VAL A 9 -7.85 -15.43 4.73
CA VAL A 9 -8.73 -16.42 5.34
C VAL A 9 -9.54 -17.08 4.24
N SER A 10 -9.28 -18.36 4.04
CA SER A 10 -10.04 -19.20 3.11
C SER A 10 -11.09 -20.02 3.88
N LYS A 11 -12.37 -19.84 3.56
CA LYS A 11 -13.45 -20.65 4.12
C LYS A 11 -13.73 -21.82 3.18
N PRO A 12 -13.51 -23.08 3.63
CA PRO A 12 -13.70 -24.25 2.77
C PRO A 12 -15.15 -24.34 2.29
N ALA A 13 -15.31 -24.86 1.08
CA ALA A 13 -16.62 -25.15 0.53
C ALA A 13 -17.04 -26.58 0.94
N GLY A 14 -18.33 -26.78 1.23
CA GLY A 14 -18.85 -28.04 1.79
C GLY A 14 -18.85 -29.24 0.83
N ARG A 15 -18.32 -29.11 -0.39
CA ARG A 15 -18.16 -30.21 -1.36
C ARG A 15 -17.01 -29.93 -2.32
N TYR A 16 -16.51 -31.00 -2.94
CA TYR A 16 -15.54 -30.91 -4.04
C TYR A 16 -16.07 -30.08 -5.22
N GLY A 17 -15.23 -29.22 -5.79
CA GLY A 17 -15.56 -28.35 -6.93
C GLY A 17 -16.44 -27.14 -6.62
N ALA A 18 -16.86 -26.92 -5.37
CA ALA A 18 -17.63 -25.74 -5.01
C ALA A 18 -16.73 -24.49 -4.84
N PRO A 19 -17.23 -23.28 -5.16
CA PRO A 19 -16.46 -22.04 -5.01
C PRO A 19 -15.98 -21.81 -3.58
N VAL A 20 -14.68 -21.55 -3.42
CA VAL A 20 -14.06 -21.22 -2.13
C VAL A 20 -14.14 -19.72 -1.90
N ARG A 21 -14.59 -19.32 -0.71
CA ARG A 21 -14.60 -17.90 -0.31
C ARG A 21 -13.26 -17.54 0.31
N ARG A 22 -12.59 -16.55 -0.26
CA ARG A 22 -11.29 -16.06 0.21
C ARG A 22 -11.43 -14.60 0.64
N PHE A 23 -10.90 -14.27 1.79
CA PHE A 23 -10.90 -12.94 2.37
C PHE A 23 -9.47 -12.52 2.69
N ALA A 24 -9.19 -11.22 2.67
CA ALA A 24 -8.03 -10.64 3.33
C ALA A 24 -8.53 -9.81 4.50
N ILE A 25 -8.06 -10.12 5.71
CA ILE A 25 -8.38 -9.37 6.92
C ILE A 25 -7.16 -8.53 7.25
N ALA A 26 -7.35 -7.22 7.35
CA ALA A 26 -6.30 -6.28 7.73
C ALA A 26 -6.62 -5.63 9.08
N LEU A 27 -5.59 -5.46 9.89
CA LEU A 27 -5.62 -4.72 11.14
C LEU A 27 -4.49 -3.69 11.10
N GLY A 28 -4.73 -2.52 11.68
CA GLY A 28 -3.69 -1.51 11.79
C GLY A 28 -3.91 -0.60 12.98
N CYS A 29 -2.82 -0.04 13.49
CA CYS A 29 -2.83 0.95 14.57
C CYS A 29 -1.72 1.96 14.36
N GLU A 30 -1.79 3.07 15.10
CA GLU A 30 -0.71 4.02 15.16
C GLU A 30 0.54 3.38 15.77
N VAL A 31 1.71 3.81 15.29
CA VAL A 31 3.01 3.29 15.75
C VAL A 31 3.25 3.49 17.24
N GLU A 32 2.58 4.47 17.87
CA GLU A 32 2.64 4.68 19.32
C GLU A 32 2.14 3.48 20.13
N HIS A 33 1.28 2.64 19.55
CA HIS A 33 0.76 1.43 20.20
C HIS A 33 1.56 0.17 19.87
N ALA A 34 2.68 0.29 19.15
CA ALA A 34 3.45 -0.86 18.68
C ALA A 34 3.96 -1.75 19.81
N GLY A 35 4.28 -1.19 20.98
CA GLY A 35 4.74 -1.97 22.15
C GLY A 35 3.72 -2.98 22.67
N SER A 36 2.46 -2.87 22.26
CA SER A 36 1.39 -3.82 22.59
C SER A 36 1.14 -4.87 21.50
N LEU A 37 1.93 -4.87 20.42
CA LEU A 37 1.79 -5.76 19.28
C LEU A 37 3.01 -6.66 19.15
N VAL A 38 2.86 -7.96 19.41
CA VAL A 38 3.94 -8.96 19.19
C VAL A 38 4.50 -8.94 17.77
N TYR A 39 3.68 -8.57 16.77
CA TYR A 39 4.12 -8.46 15.38
C TYR A 39 5.01 -7.24 15.11
N ALA A 40 5.13 -6.31 16.06
CA ALA A 40 6.05 -5.19 15.99
C ALA A 40 7.42 -5.50 16.63
N ASP A 41 7.58 -6.67 17.25
CA ASP A 41 8.82 -7.04 17.94
C ASP A 41 10.00 -7.04 16.98
N GLY A 42 11.09 -6.39 17.37
CA GLY A 42 12.33 -6.29 16.58
C GLY A 42 12.29 -5.30 15.42
N MET A 43 11.18 -4.58 15.19
CA MET A 43 11.12 -3.51 14.19
C MET A 43 11.78 -2.23 14.70
N ASP A 44 12.60 -1.58 13.86
CA ASP A 44 13.12 -0.24 14.15
C ASP A 44 12.09 0.83 13.76
N LEU A 45 11.26 1.20 14.74
CA LEU A 45 10.18 2.18 14.56
C LEU A 45 10.67 3.64 14.64
N SER A 46 11.91 3.86 15.05
CA SER A 46 12.51 5.19 15.18
C SER A 46 12.94 5.75 13.81
N ARG A 47 13.34 4.86 12.91
CA ARG A 47 13.78 5.15 11.54
C ARG A 47 12.62 5.47 10.61
N ALA A 48 12.46 6.74 10.28
CA ALA A 48 11.38 7.19 9.39
C ALA A 48 11.49 6.59 7.97
N ASP A 49 12.71 6.32 7.49
CA ASP A 49 13.00 5.72 6.19
C ASP A 49 12.65 4.22 6.11
N ALA A 50 12.49 3.54 7.26
CA ALA A 50 12.05 2.15 7.30
C ALA A 50 10.54 1.98 7.02
N PHE A 51 9.77 3.07 7.05
CA PHE A 51 8.34 3.04 6.74
C PHE A 51 8.13 3.18 5.24
N GLU A 52 7.42 2.21 4.64
CA GLU A 52 7.02 2.32 3.24
C GLU A 52 6.05 3.50 3.08
N PRO A 53 6.39 4.50 2.25
CA PRO A 53 5.43 5.53 1.90
C PRO A 53 4.29 4.86 1.11
N ILE A 54 3.06 4.94 1.62
CA ILE A 54 1.85 4.44 0.96
C ILE A 54 0.82 5.54 0.82
N GLY A 55 0.05 5.52 -0.27
CA GLY A 55 -1.05 6.44 -0.51
C GLY A 55 -2.38 5.71 -0.43
N ILE A 56 -3.48 6.44 -0.22
CA ILE A 56 -4.83 5.88 -0.14
C ILE A 56 -5.33 5.30 -1.48
N SER A 57 -5.01 5.97 -2.59
CA SER A 57 -5.35 5.57 -3.95
C SER A 57 -4.54 6.39 -4.94
N CYS A 58 -4.13 5.80 -6.06
CA CYS A 58 -3.35 6.53 -7.08
C CYS A 58 -4.06 7.82 -7.55
N ARG A 59 -5.39 7.83 -7.67
CA ARG A 59 -6.14 9.00 -8.17
C ARG A 59 -6.07 10.23 -7.28
N ILE A 60 -5.82 10.08 -5.99
CA ILE A 60 -5.79 11.17 -5.01
C ILE A 60 -4.50 11.17 -4.18
N CYS A 61 -3.50 10.38 -4.56
CA CYS A 61 -2.23 10.32 -3.86
C CYS A 61 -1.32 11.47 -4.30
N GLU A 62 -0.87 12.27 -3.33
CA GLU A 62 -0.01 13.45 -3.52
C GLU A 62 1.47 13.13 -3.82
N ARG A 63 1.89 11.86 -3.71
CA ARG A 63 3.29 11.46 -3.90
C ARG A 63 3.74 11.66 -5.35
N LYS A 64 4.78 12.46 -5.57
CA LYS A 64 5.26 12.77 -6.93
C LYS A 64 6.11 11.65 -7.55
N THR A 65 6.88 10.91 -6.73
CA THR A 65 7.90 9.96 -7.18
C THR A 65 7.52 8.49 -6.98
N CYS A 66 6.23 8.17 -6.94
CA CYS A 66 5.74 6.80 -6.73
C CYS A 66 5.85 5.96 -8.02
N HIS A 67 6.90 5.14 -8.14
CA HIS A 67 7.14 4.29 -9.31
C HIS A 67 6.09 3.18 -9.52
N GLN A 68 5.30 2.83 -8.50
CA GLN A 68 4.20 1.84 -8.60
C GLN A 68 2.84 2.47 -8.96
N ARG A 69 2.79 3.76 -9.31
CA ARG A 69 1.54 4.47 -9.60
C ARG A 69 0.85 3.85 -10.82
N SER A 70 -0.36 3.34 -10.62
CA SER A 70 -1.12 2.68 -11.68
C SER A 70 -1.92 3.64 -12.56
N VAL A 71 -2.40 4.76 -12.01
CA VAL A 71 -3.18 5.78 -12.75
C VAL A 71 -2.78 7.20 -12.34
N PRO A 72 -2.97 8.18 -13.25
CA PRO A 72 -2.65 9.57 -12.94
C PRO A 72 -3.54 10.12 -11.81
N PRO A 73 -3.00 11.02 -10.95
CA PRO A 73 -3.79 11.76 -9.97
C PRO A 73 -4.75 12.76 -10.65
N LEU A 74 -5.93 12.97 -10.05
CA LEU A 74 -6.96 13.87 -10.59
C LEU A 74 -6.65 15.35 -10.32
N GLU A 75 -6.05 15.66 -9.17
CA GLU A 75 -5.87 17.03 -8.69
C GLU A 75 -4.45 17.58 -8.91
N ARG A 76 -3.67 16.96 -9.80
CA ARG A 76 -2.29 17.41 -10.12
C ARG A 76 -2.10 17.57 -11.61
N LYS A 77 -1.17 18.46 -11.98
CA LYS A 77 -0.72 18.59 -13.36
C LYS A 77 0.22 17.44 -13.70
N LEU A 78 0.00 16.86 -14.88
CA LEU A 78 0.88 15.84 -15.43
C LEU A 78 1.92 16.52 -16.30
N LEU A 79 3.17 16.10 -16.12
CA LEU A 79 4.29 16.51 -16.96
C LEU A 79 4.56 15.37 -17.94
N VAL A 80 4.40 15.61 -19.23
CA VAL A 80 4.67 14.63 -20.28
C VAL A 80 5.80 15.16 -21.14
N ASP A 81 6.92 14.45 -21.14
CA ASP A 81 8.05 14.71 -22.01
C ASP A 81 8.12 13.59 -23.06
N THR A 82 7.87 13.97 -24.33
CA THR A 82 7.76 13.04 -25.46
C THR A 82 9.09 12.39 -25.84
N ASP A 83 10.22 12.95 -25.41
CA ASP A 83 11.56 12.45 -25.72
C ASP A 83 12.10 11.52 -24.63
N THR A 84 11.33 11.31 -23.56
CA THR A 84 11.72 10.47 -22.43
C THR A 84 10.85 9.23 -22.30
N ARG A 85 11.46 8.16 -21.79
CA ARG A 85 10.77 6.93 -21.41
C ARG A 85 11.17 6.54 -20.00
N ASP A 86 10.30 6.80 -19.05
CA ASP A 86 10.46 6.43 -17.64
C ASP A 86 9.52 5.25 -17.28
N VAL A 87 9.61 4.77 -16.04
CA VAL A 87 8.73 3.74 -15.46
C VAL A 87 7.26 4.17 -15.57
N LEU A 88 6.99 5.46 -15.38
CA LEU A 88 5.69 6.07 -15.64
C LEU A 88 5.76 6.93 -16.90
N PRO A 89 4.71 6.98 -17.74
CA PRO A 89 4.70 7.81 -18.94
C PRO A 89 4.45 9.30 -18.67
N TYR A 90 4.47 9.72 -17.40
CA TYR A 90 4.26 11.10 -16.97
C TYR A 90 4.91 11.34 -15.60
N GLY A 91 5.37 12.57 -15.38
CA GLY A 91 5.68 13.12 -14.07
C GLY A 91 4.46 13.75 -13.42
N VAL A 92 4.53 13.96 -12.10
CA VAL A 92 3.52 14.68 -11.33
C VAL A 92 4.20 15.92 -10.76
N ASP A 93 3.75 17.11 -11.19
CA ASP A 93 4.14 18.39 -10.57
C ASP A 93 3.60 18.49 -9.16
#